data_AF-A0A7S2PQG7-F1
#
_entry.id   AF-A0A7S2PQG7-F1
#
_cell.length_a   1.000
_cell.length_b   1.000
_cell.length_c   1.000
_cell.angle_alpha   90.00
_cell.angle_beta   90.00
_cell.angle_gamma   90.00
#
_symmetry.space_group_name_H-M   'P 1'
#
loop_
_entity.id
_entity.type
_entity.pdbx_description
1 polymer ?
#
loop_
_entity_poly.entity_id
_entity_poly.type
_entity_poly.pdbx_seq_one_letter_code
_entity_poly.pdbx_strand_id
1 'polypeptide(L)'
;CQLFTQRRDDTTGGKQSTLLPENTMMEQEIMQHLTDVLSYFQSVAGNENSNIKCQARIVSSIGKNGIKCPRWHADHVPVRLVMSIIGPGCEYIPHEVEIMGSSSNMRLVDRNALNTLDEDDTRIANDIIVPPNLNAEKTTVTSAKEGDAVLLMGRAWEESSEGDFTDDAKLAAVHRSPLLSSGQERILLTVDLVPHS
;
A
#
# COMPACT_ATOMS: atom_id res chain seq x y z
N CYS A 1 4.57 -4.74 4.02
CA CYS A 1 4.40 -3.71 2.97
C CYS A 1 5.76 -3.34 2.43
N GLN A 2 5.88 -3.15 1.11
CA GLN A 2 7.09 -2.59 0.50
C GLN A 2 6.71 -1.35 -0.31
N LEU A 3 7.43 -0.24 -0.09
CA LEU A 3 7.22 1.04 -0.76
C LEU A 3 8.26 1.23 -1.87
N PHE A 4 7.79 1.64 -3.04
CA PHE A 4 8.60 2.09 -4.16
C PHE A 4 8.31 3.57 -4.39
N THR A 5 9.36 4.39 -4.39
CA THR A 5 9.23 5.84 -4.58
C THR A 5 9.92 6.28 -5.85
N GLN A 6 9.28 7.13 -6.64
CA GLN A 6 9.92 7.81 -7.75
C GLN A 6 10.53 9.12 -7.21
N ARG A 7 11.77 9.11 -6.69
CA ARG A 7 12.45 10.35 -6.30
C ARG A 7 13.44 10.79 -7.36
N ARG A 8 13.34 12.06 -7.78
CA ARG A 8 14.45 12.80 -8.38
C ARG A 8 15.43 13.15 -7.25
N ASP A 9 16.68 12.75 -7.40
CA ASP A 9 17.77 13.39 -6.68
C ASP A 9 18.12 14.68 -7.43
N ASP A 10 17.72 15.83 -6.90
CA ASP A 10 18.20 17.13 -7.39
C ASP A 10 19.69 17.27 -7.07
N THR A 11 20.54 16.66 -7.89
CA THR A 11 21.97 16.95 -7.92
C THR A 11 22.28 17.80 -9.16
N THR A 12 22.45 19.09 -8.91
CA THR A 12 23.00 20.03 -9.89
C THR A 12 24.44 19.63 -10.23
N GLY A 13 24.68 19.08 -11.42
CA GLY A 13 26.01 18.75 -11.93
C GLY A 13 26.02 18.76 -13.45
N GLY A 14 26.40 19.89 -14.04
CA GLY A 14 26.35 20.11 -15.48
C GLY A 14 27.23 19.15 -16.28
N LYS A 15 26.68 18.64 -17.37
CA LYS A 15 27.37 18.33 -18.63
C LYS A 15 26.33 18.34 -19.75
N GLN A 16 26.59 19.14 -20.79
CA GLN A 16 25.79 19.20 -22.01
C GLN A 16 25.87 17.84 -22.72
N SER A 17 24.80 17.06 -22.61
CA SER A 17 24.45 15.96 -23.50
C SER A 17 23.22 16.40 -24.29
N THR A 18 23.07 15.95 -25.52
CA THR A 18 21.91 16.24 -26.38
C THR A 18 20.62 15.74 -25.70
N LEU A 19 19.94 16.64 -24.98
CA LEU A 19 18.73 16.33 -24.23
C LEU A 19 17.58 16.12 -25.22
N LEU A 20 16.90 14.98 -25.10
CA LEU A 20 15.55 14.82 -25.65
C LEU A 20 14.65 15.90 -25.03
N PRO A 21 13.58 16.36 -25.70
CA PRO A 21 12.66 17.34 -25.11
C PRO A 21 12.23 16.90 -23.71
N GLU A 22 12.16 17.82 -22.73
CA GLU A 22 11.88 17.49 -21.32
C GLU A 22 10.62 16.62 -21.15
N ASN A 23 9.60 16.83 -21.98
CA ASN A 23 8.39 16.00 -22.01
C ASN A 23 8.65 14.54 -22.39
N THR A 24 9.55 14.29 -23.34
CA THR A 24 9.92 12.94 -23.78
C THR A 24 10.78 12.24 -22.72
N MET A 25 11.65 12.97 -22.02
CA MET A 25 12.41 12.41 -20.90
C MET A 25 11.50 12.04 -19.73
N MET A 26 10.52 12.90 -19.40
CA MET A 26 9.54 12.62 -18.35
C MET A 26 8.63 11.42 -18.69
N GLU A 27 8.19 11.30 -19.95
CA GLU A 27 7.40 10.15 -20.40
C GLU A 27 8.19 8.84 -20.27
N GLN A 28 9.47 8.84 -20.67
CA GLN A 28 10.35 7.68 -20.53
C GLN A 28 10.55 7.27 -19.07
N GLU A 29 10.77 8.23 -18.16
CA GLU A 29 10.91 7.97 -16.73
C GLU A 29 9.63 7.37 -16.12
N ILE A 30 8.45 7.87 -16.50
CA ILE A 30 7.16 7.34 -16.04
C ILE A 30 6.95 5.91 -16.56
N MET A 31 7.22 5.67 -17.84
CA MET A 31 7.09 4.35 -18.44
C MET A 31 8.07 3.34 -17.83
N GLN A 32 9.30 3.77 -17.53
CA GLN A 32 10.28 2.93 -16.86
C GLN A 32 9.83 2.59 -15.44
N HIS A 33 9.40 3.58 -14.65
CA HIS A 33 8.92 3.36 -13.29
C HIS A 33 7.72 2.40 -13.25
N LEU A 34 6.74 2.59 -14.13
CA LEU A 34 5.60 1.67 -14.26
C LEU A 34 6.07 0.25 -14.62
N THR A 35 7.02 0.12 -15.54
CA THR A 35 7.58 -1.17 -15.95
C THR A 35 8.30 -1.86 -14.79
N ASP A 36 9.11 -1.12 -14.03
CA ASP A 36 9.86 -1.65 -12.88
C ASP A 36 8.91 -2.13 -11.77
N VAL A 37 7.90 -1.33 -11.44
CA VAL A 37 6.87 -1.66 -10.44
C VAL A 37 6.10 -2.93 -10.85
N LEU A 38 5.65 -3.02 -12.10
CA LEU A 38 4.91 -4.18 -12.58
C LEU A 38 5.79 -5.42 -12.70
N SER A 39 7.05 -5.27 -13.11
CA SER A 39 8.02 -6.37 -13.17
C SER A 39 8.32 -6.90 -11.77
N TYR A 40 8.45 -6.01 -10.78
CA TYR A 40 8.59 -6.41 -9.38
C TYR A 40 7.33 -7.10 -8.84
N PHE A 41 6.14 -6.58 -9.14
CA PHE A 41 4.90 -7.25 -8.77
C PHE A 41 4.81 -8.66 -9.36
N GLN A 42 5.20 -8.81 -10.64
CA GLN A 42 5.26 -10.12 -11.30
C GLN A 42 6.27 -11.06 -10.67
N SER A 43 7.43 -10.58 -10.19
CA SER A 43 8.40 -11.44 -9.52
C SER A 43 7.90 -11.96 -8.18
N VAL A 44 7.07 -11.18 -7.48
CA VAL A 44 6.38 -11.64 -6.26
C VAL A 44 5.21 -12.59 -6.58
N ALA A 45 4.50 -12.32 -7.68
CA ALA A 45 3.39 -13.16 -8.14
C ALA A 45 3.82 -14.47 -8.81
N GLY A 46 5.07 -14.53 -9.28
CA GLY A 46 5.53 -15.43 -10.33
C GLY A 46 5.96 -16.83 -9.89
N ASN A 47 5.56 -17.31 -8.71
CA ASN A 47 5.78 -18.70 -8.34
C ASN A 47 4.65 -19.59 -8.86
N GLU A 48 5.06 -20.55 -9.69
CA GLU A 48 4.28 -21.49 -10.49
C GLU A 48 3.05 -22.07 -9.79
N ASN A 49 1.88 -21.49 -10.05
CA ASN A 49 0.60 -22.17 -9.93
C ASN A 49 -0.33 -21.61 -11.01
N SER A 50 -0.71 -22.46 -11.96
CA SER A 50 -1.51 -22.14 -13.15
C SER A 50 -2.93 -21.60 -12.85
N ASN A 51 -3.29 -21.44 -11.58
CA ASN A 51 -4.62 -21.05 -11.10
C ASN A 51 -4.66 -19.65 -10.46
N ILE A 52 -3.68 -18.77 -10.70
CA ILE A 52 -3.70 -17.38 -10.22
C ILE A 52 -3.69 -16.44 -11.43
N LYS A 53 -4.57 -15.42 -11.45
CA LYS A 53 -4.59 -14.36 -12.47
C LYS A 53 -4.29 -13.01 -11.84
N CYS A 54 -3.62 -12.13 -12.58
CA CYS A 54 -3.47 -10.74 -12.22
C CYS A 54 -4.70 -9.95 -12.70
N GLN A 55 -5.38 -9.25 -11.80
CA GLN A 55 -6.50 -8.36 -12.14
C GLN A 55 -6.09 -6.91 -11.88
N ALA A 56 -5.93 -6.13 -12.96
CA ALA A 56 -5.61 -4.71 -12.88
C ALA A 56 -6.87 -3.84 -12.98
N ARG A 57 -6.91 -2.73 -12.22
CA ARG A 57 -7.95 -1.69 -12.30
C ARG A 57 -7.32 -0.31 -12.17
N ILE A 58 -7.76 0.63 -13.01
CA ILE A 58 -7.48 2.06 -12.86
C ILE A 58 -8.74 2.73 -12.35
N VAL A 59 -8.63 3.49 -11.26
CA VAL A 59 -9.75 4.19 -10.63
C VAL A 59 -9.41 5.67 -10.53
N SER A 60 -10.26 6.51 -11.12
CA SER A 60 -10.22 7.96 -10.96
C SER A 60 -11.32 8.42 -10.02
N SER A 61 -11.01 9.37 -9.15
CA SER A 61 -11.95 9.90 -8.17
C SER A 61 -11.60 11.32 -7.74
N ILE A 62 -12.58 12.03 -7.16
CA ILE A 62 -12.41 13.40 -6.69
C ILE A 62 -13.13 13.62 -5.35
N GLY A 63 -12.43 14.28 -4.42
CA GLY A 63 -12.96 14.66 -3.12
C GLY A 63 -13.46 13.49 -2.28
N LYS A 64 -14.37 13.77 -1.33
CA LYS A 64 -14.84 12.80 -0.34
C LYS A 64 -15.50 11.55 -0.95
N ASN A 65 -16.14 11.69 -2.12
CA ASN A 65 -16.80 10.59 -2.81
C ASN A 65 -15.80 9.57 -3.41
N GLY A 66 -14.51 9.94 -3.50
CA GLY A 66 -13.42 9.07 -3.92
C GLY A 66 -12.85 8.16 -2.83
N ILE A 67 -13.28 8.35 -1.58
CA ILE A 67 -12.84 7.52 -0.47
C ILE A 67 -13.66 6.23 -0.48
N LYS A 68 -13.01 5.08 -0.72
CA LYS A 68 -13.69 3.76 -0.80
C LYS A 68 -13.57 2.95 0.47
N CYS A 69 -12.36 2.78 1.00
CA CYS A 69 -12.11 1.97 2.19
C CYS A 69 -11.47 2.83 3.29
N PRO A 70 -12.23 3.71 3.96
CA PRO A 70 -11.69 4.59 5.01
C PRO A 70 -11.40 3.87 6.34
N ARG A 71 -11.92 2.64 6.50
CA ARG A 71 -11.67 1.79 7.67
C ARG A 71 -10.37 1.00 7.48
N TRP A 72 -9.57 0.87 8.54
CA TRP A 72 -8.43 -0.04 8.56
C TRP A 72 -8.86 -1.47 8.28
N HIS A 73 -8.20 -2.10 7.32
CA HIS A 73 -8.44 -3.50 6.96
C HIS A 73 -7.15 -4.13 6.45
N ALA A 74 -7.21 -5.46 6.31
CA ALA A 74 -6.25 -6.23 5.54
C ALA A 74 -7.03 -6.92 4.43
N ASP A 75 -6.50 -6.89 3.21
CA ASP A 75 -7.17 -7.50 2.06
C ASP A 75 -7.21 -9.02 2.15
N HIS A 76 -8.21 -9.63 1.51
CA HIS A 76 -8.33 -11.09 1.40
C HIS A 76 -7.63 -11.67 0.17
N VAL A 77 -7.04 -10.84 -0.69
CA VAL A 77 -6.20 -11.32 -1.80
C VAL A 77 -4.82 -11.73 -1.27
N PRO A 78 -4.06 -12.60 -1.95
CA PRO A 78 -2.69 -12.91 -1.55
C PRO A 78 -1.80 -11.66 -1.58
N VAL A 79 -1.87 -10.89 -2.67
CA VAL A 79 -1.07 -9.67 -2.85
C VAL A 79 -1.86 -8.65 -3.64
N ARG A 80 -1.75 -7.38 -3.24
CA ARG A 80 -2.24 -6.21 -3.96
C ARG A 80 -1.11 -5.20 -4.16
N LEU A 81 -0.96 -4.72 -5.39
CA LEU A 81 -0.23 -3.50 -5.71
C LEU A 81 -1.19 -2.32 -5.70
N VAL A 82 -0.77 -1.20 -5.10
CA VAL A 82 -1.43 0.11 -5.20
C VAL A 82 -0.40 1.14 -5.65
N MET A 83 -0.55 1.68 -6.85
CA MET A 83 0.27 2.78 -7.36
C MET A 83 -0.57 4.05 -7.44
N SER A 84 -0.08 5.13 -6.83
CA SER A 84 -0.71 6.45 -6.90
C SER A 84 -0.21 7.19 -8.13
N ILE A 85 -1.02 7.25 -9.17
CA ILE A 85 -0.65 7.95 -10.41
C ILE A 85 -0.86 9.45 -10.24
N ILE A 86 -2.00 9.84 -9.66
CA ILE A 86 -2.33 11.23 -9.31
C ILE A 86 -2.87 11.24 -7.88
N GLY A 87 -2.47 12.24 -7.09
CA GLY A 87 -2.95 12.44 -5.74
C GLY A 87 -2.38 11.43 -4.73
N PRO A 88 -2.98 11.35 -3.53
CA PRO A 88 -2.46 10.50 -2.46
C PRO A 88 -2.81 9.02 -2.68
N GLY A 89 -1.88 8.13 -2.34
CA GLY A 89 -2.05 6.68 -2.40
C GLY A 89 -2.84 6.12 -1.21
N CYS A 90 -2.48 4.94 -0.72
CA CYS A 90 -3.05 4.39 0.52
C CYS A 90 -2.28 4.86 1.76
N GLU A 91 -2.93 4.79 2.92
CA GLU A 91 -2.27 4.79 4.22
C GLU A 91 -2.05 3.34 4.66
N TYR A 92 -0.90 3.03 5.24
CA TYR A 92 -0.59 1.70 5.72
C TYR A 92 0.31 1.75 6.96
N ILE A 93 0.27 0.67 7.74
CA ILE A 93 1.14 0.48 8.89
C ILE A 93 2.34 -0.37 8.43
N PRO A 94 3.57 0.14 8.54
CA PRO A 94 4.76 -0.67 8.25
C PRO A 94 4.86 -1.85 9.22
N HIS A 95 5.22 -3.02 8.70
CA HIS A 95 5.30 -4.26 9.47
C HIS A 95 6.25 -4.16 10.68
N GLU A 96 7.42 -3.57 10.44
CA GLU A 96 8.42 -3.33 11.48
C GLU A 96 7.86 -2.47 12.62
N VAL A 97 7.07 -1.46 12.29
CA VAL A 97 6.46 -0.56 13.27
C VAL A 97 5.35 -1.28 14.05
N GLU A 98 4.58 -2.14 13.39
CA GLU A 98 3.55 -2.94 14.06
C GLU A 98 4.15 -3.90 15.11
N ILE A 99 5.33 -4.48 14.81
CA ILE A 99 6.02 -5.42 15.69
C ILE A 99 6.88 -4.70 16.75
N MET A 100 7.55 -3.59 16.43
CA MET A 100 8.46 -2.88 17.36
C MET A 100 7.77 -2.27 18.59
N GLY A 101 6.44 -2.14 18.59
CA GLY A 101 5.67 -1.83 19.81
C GLY A 101 5.87 -2.83 20.95
N SER A 102 6.47 -3.99 20.67
CA SER A 102 6.65 -5.14 21.56
C SER A 102 7.65 -4.97 22.73
N SER A 103 8.13 -3.75 23.02
CA SER A 103 8.88 -3.49 24.27
C SER A 103 7.99 -3.64 25.52
N SER A 104 6.68 -3.51 25.32
CA SER A 104 5.62 -4.08 26.16
C SER A 104 4.89 -5.10 25.27
N ASN A 105 4.27 -6.17 25.78
CA ASN A 105 3.53 -7.17 24.97
C ASN A 105 2.33 -6.60 24.15
N MET A 106 2.30 -5.31 23.82
CA MET A 106 1.24 -4.58 23.16
C MET A 106 1.62 -4.25 21.73
N ARG A 107 0.93 -4.87 20.78
CA ARG A 107 1.02 -4.53 19.35
C ARG A 107 0.31 -3.20 19.10
N LEU A 108 0.77 -2.47 18.09
CA LEU A 108 0.12 -1.24 17.65
C LEU A 108 -1.30 -1.48 17.12
N VAL A 109 -1.48 -2.62 16.43
CA VAL A 109 -2.76 -3.01 15.82
C VAL A 109 -3.43 -4.06 16.68
N ASP A 110 -4.67 -3.80 17.08
CA ASP A 110 -5.54 -4.85 17.62
C ASP A 110 -6.05 -5.71 16.45
N ARG A 111 -5.35 -6.83 16.22
CA ARG A 111 -5.67 -7.80 15.16
C ARG A 111 -7.00 -8.53 15.40
N ASN A 112 -7.42 -8.69 16.65
CA ASN A 112 -8.73 -9.28 16.93
C ASN A 112 -9.83 -8.31 16.49
N ALA A 113 -9.72 -7.03 16.84
CA ALA A 113 -10.64 -6.00 16.39
C ALA A 113 -10.61 -5.83 14.86
N LEU A 114 -9.43 -5.83 14.22
CA LEU A 114 -9.29 -5.77 12.76
C LEU A 114 -10.11 -6.86 12.04
N ASN A 115 -10.23 -8.04 12.66
CA ASN A 115 -10.84 -9.22 12.05
C ASN A 115 -12.31 -9.42 12.41
N THR A 116 -12.74 -8.99 13.59
CA THR A 116 -14.04 -9.38 14.17
C THR A 116 -14.92 -8.21 14.57
N LEU A 117 -14.40 -6.98 14.58
CA LEU A 117 -15.13 -5.83 15.10
C LEU A 117 -16.33 -5.50 14.21
N ASP A 118 -17.51 -5.55 14.82
CA ASP A 118 -18.78 -5.12 14.25
C ASP A 118 -19.10 -3.72 14.78
N GLU A 119 -18.55 -2.70 14.12
CA GLU A 119 -18.74 -1.27 14.45
C GLU A 119 -18.92 -0.48 13.15
N ASP A 120 -20.05 0.21 13.05
CA ASP A 120 -20.47 0.96 11.86
C ASP A 120 -19.75 2.32 11.76
N ASP A 121 -19.47 2.98 12.88
CA ASP A 121 -18.75 4.25 12.88
C ASP A 121 -17.26 3.98 12.57
N THR A 122 -16.87 4.33 11.34
CA THR A 122 -15.50 4.16 10.84
C THR A 122 -14.45 4.83 11.74
N ARG A 123 -14.77 5.96 12.37
CA ARG A 123 -13.82 6.65 13.27
C ARG A 123 -13.63 5.83 14.54
N ILE A 124 -14.73 5.39 15.16
CA ILE A 124 -14.67 4.54 16.37
C ILE A 124 -13.96 3.23 16.05
N ALA A 125 -14.31 2.58 14.94
CA ALA A 125 -13.64 1.35 14.51
C ALA A 125 -12.13 1.56 14.32
N ASN A 126 -11.72 2.66 13.69
CA ASN A 126 -10.31 2.96 13.49
C ASN A 126 -9.58 3.23 14.82
N ASP A 127 -10.21 3.93 15.77
CA ASP A 127 -9.64 4.20 17.10
C ASP A 127 -9.53 2.91 17.94
N ILE A 128 -10.36 1.90 17.70
CA ILE A 128 -10.24 0.59 18.35
C ILE A 128 -9.13 -0.25 17.69
N ILE A 129 -9.10 -0.30 16.35
CA ILE A 129 -8.14 -1.13 15.60
C ILE A 129 -6.71 -0.59 15.75
N VAL A 130 -6.55 0.74 15.72
CA VAL A 130 -5.25 1.42 15.85
C VAL A 130 -5.39 2.49 16.94
N PRO A 131 -5.21 2.13 18.22
CA PRO A 131 -5.45 3.01 19.35
C PRO A 131 -4.67 4.35 19.26
N PRO A 132 -5.33 5.51 19.41
CA PRO A 132 -4.68 6.82 19.30
C PRO A 132 -3.50 7.02 20.26
N ASN A 133 -3.55 6.41 21.44
CA ASN A 133 -2.48 6.44 22.43
C ASN A 133 -1.21 5.69 21.98
N LEU A 134 -1.33 4.75 21.04
CA LEU A 134 -0.22 4.03 20.42
C LEU A 134 0.23 4.66 19.10
N ASN A 135 -0.66 5.44 18.48
CA ASN A 135 -0.42 6.22 17.26
C ASN A 135 -0.03 7.69 17.55
N ALA A 136 0.38 8.01 18.79
CA ALA A 136 0.66 9.37 19.23
C ALA A 136 1.91 9.99 18.57
N GLU A 137 2.84 9.14 18.11
CA GLU A 137 3.97 9.54 17.29
C GLU A 137 3.54 9.47 15.82
N LYS A 138 3.53 10.60 15.09
CA LYS A 138 3.12 10.75 13.67
C LYS A 138 3.90 9.86 12.67
N THR A 139 4.78 9.00 13.16
CA THR A 139 5.68 8.10 12.45
C THR A 139 5.09 6.70 12.25
N THR A 140 3.95 6.39 12.87
CA THR A 140 3.41 5.02 12.88
C THR A 140 2.62 4.65 11.62
N VAL A 141 1.93 5.62 11.03
CA VAL A 141 1.17 5.46 9.78
C VAL A 141 1.97 6.09 8.65
N THR A 142 2.18 5.33 7.57
CA THR A 142 2.80 5.83 6.35
C THR A 142 1.74 6.10 5.29
N SER A 143 1.84 7.26 4.63
CA SER A 143 0.99 7.62 3.50
C SER A 143 1.80 7.56 2.20
N ALA A 144 1.35 6.76 1.25
CA ALA A 144 1.91 6.76 -0.10
C ALA A 144 1.57 8.07 -0.81
N LYS A 145 2.58 8.69 -1.41
CA LYS A 145 2.45 9.94 -2.16
C LYS A 145 2.12 9.66 -3.63
N GLU A 146 1.85 10.71 -4.38
CA GLU A 146 1.80 10.64 -5.84
C GLU A 146 3.13 10.09 -6.37
N GLY A 147 3.06 9.19 -7.36
CA GLY A 147 4.19 8.43 -7.91
C GLY A 147 4.59 7.19 -7.12
N ASP A 148 4.19 7.07 -5.84
CA ASP A 148 4.55 5.90 -5.04
C ASP A 148 3.74 4.66 -5.46
N ALA A 149 4.40 3.50 -5.36
CA ALA A 149 3.77 2.21 -5.48
C ALA A 149 3.99 1.39 -4.20
N VAL A 150 2.92 0.79 -3.68
CA VAL A 150 2.92 0.01 -2.45
C VAL A 150 2.49 -1.41 -2.75
N LEU A 151 3.31 -2.37 -2.34
CA LEU A 151 2.95 -3.78 -2.34
C LEU A 151 2.42 -4.19 -0.96
N LEU A 152 1.19 -4.70 -0.95
CA LEU A 152 0.43 -5.09 0.22
C LEU A 152 0.20 -6.61 0.18
N MET A 153 0.80 -7.33 1.13
CA MET A 153 0.50 -8.76 1.32
C MET A 153 -0.85 -8.86 2.04
N GLY A 154 -1.77 -9.67 1.55
CA GLY A 154 -3.07 -9.86 2.21
C GLY A 154 -3.17 -11.19 2.95
N ARG A 155 -4.35 -11.47 3.49
CA ARG A 155 -4.61 -12.60 4.39
C ARG A 155 -4.40 -13.95 3.74
N ALA A 156 -4.78 -14.09 2.46
CA ALA A 156 -4.58 -15.35 1.75
C ALA A 156 -3.08 -15.70 1.58
N TRP A 157 -2.19 -14.71 1.62
CA TRP A 157 -0.76 -14.96 1.65
C TRP A 157 -0.28 -15.37 3.05
N GLU A 158 -0.73 -14.67 4.10
CA GLU A 158 -0.46 -15.01 5.51
C GLU A 158 -0.88 -16.44 5.84
N GLU A 159 -2.06 -16.86 5.38
CA GLU A 159 -2.60 -18.22 5.55
C GLU A 159 -1.81 -19.29 4.78
N SER A 160 -1.15 -18.93 3.68
CA SER A 160 -0.37 -19.84 2.83
C SER A 160 1.09 -20.00 3.25
N SER A 161 1.59 -19.09 4.10
CA SER A 161 2.93 -19.20 4.68
C SER A 161 2.94 -20.27 5.76
N GLU A 162 3.42 -21.46 5.41
CA GLU A 162 3.76 -22.52 6.38
C GLU A 162 4.89 -22.03 7.29
N GLY A 163 4.54 -21.48 8.44
CA GLY A 163 5.50 -20.98 9.41
C GLY A 163 4.83 -20.74 10.75
N ASP A 164 5.34 -21.45 11.75
CA ASP A 164 5.00 -21.37 13.16
C ASP A 164 4.70 -19.93 13.62
N PHE A 165 3.69 -19.75 14.50
CA PHE A 165 3.32 -18.46 15.10
C PHE A 165 4.43 -17.96 16.05
N THR A 166 5.62 -17.67 15.52
CA THR A 166 6.70 -16.97 16.21
C THR A 166 6.53 -15.47 16.06
N ASP A 167 7.24 -14.69 16.88
CA ASP A 167 7.23 -13.23 16.84
C ASP A 167 7.73 -12.63 15.49
N ASP A 168 8.23 -13.48 14.57
CA ASP A 168 8.67 -13.13 13.21
C ASP A 168 7.62 -13.43 12.11
N ALA A 169 6.39 -13.79 12.48
CA ALA A 169 5.32 -14.10 11.52
C ALA A 169 4.98 -12.87 10.65
N LYS A 170 5.07 -13.03 9.32
CA LYS A 170 4.75 -11.98 8.36
C LYS A 170 3.23 -11.85 8.23
N LEU A 171 2.67 -10.80 8.85
CA LEU A 171 1.23 -10.55 8.89
C LEU A 171 0.73 -9.85 7.63
N ALA A 172 -0.57 -10.01 7.33
CA ALA A 172 -1.22 -9.24 6.29
C ALA A 172 -1.13 -7.72 6.56
N ALA A 173 -0.88 -6.96 5.50
CA ALA A 173 -0.70 -5.52 5.51
C ALA A 173 -1.99 -4.79 5.92
N VAL A 174 -1.91 -4.03 7.02
CA VAL A 174 -3.00 -3.16 7.48
C VAL A 174 -2.93 -1.83 6.74
N HIS A 175 -4.01 -1.49 6.04
CA HIS A 175 -4.08 -0.31 5.22
C HIS A 175 -5.50 0.27 5.13
N ARG A 176 -5.60 1.50 4.62
CA ARG A 176 -6.87 2.19 4.32
C ARG A 176 -6.67 3.26 3.25
N SER A 177 -7.76 3.81 2.73
CA SER A 177 -7.70 5.05 1.95
C SER A 177 -7.58 6.26 2.88
N PRO A 178 -6.73 7.26 2.55
CA PRO A 178 -6.65 8.50 3.31
C PRO A 178 -7.95 9.31 3.18
N LEU A 179 -8.12 10.28 4.07
CA LEU A 179 -9.10 11.33 3.87
C LEU A 179 -8.68 12.24 2.70
N LEU A 180 -9.64 12.57 1.84
CA LEU A 180 -9.42 13.46 0.70
C LEU A 180 -10.02 14.83 0.97
N SER A 181 -9.24 15.87 0.63
CA SER A 181 -9.70 17.25 0.66
C SER A 181 -10.76 17.51 -0.42
N SER A 182 -11.57 18.56 -0.25
CA SER A 182 -12.55 18.94 -1.27
C SER A 182 -11.85 19.23 -2.59
N GLY A 183 -12.33 18.64 -3.69
CA GLY A 183 -11.73 18.80 -5.03
C GLY A 183 -10.39 18.10 -5.24
N GLN A 184 -9.87 17.36 -4.26
CA GLN A 184 -8.62 16.63 -4.43
C GLN A 184 -8.83 15.45 -5.39
N GLU A 185 -8.12 15.46 -6.51
CA GLU A 185 -8.13 14.39 -7.50
C GLU A 185 -7.25 13.23 -7.06
N ARG A 186 -7.62 12.02 -7.48
CA ARG A 186 -6.87 10.80 -7.22
C ARG A 186 -7.07 9.81 -8.36
N ILE A 187 -5.96 9.35 -8.95
CA ILE A 187 -5.94 8.24 -9.90
C ILE A 187 -5.03 7.15 -9.33
N LEU A 188 -5.59 5.95 -9.15
CA LEU A 188 -4.84 4.80 -8.69
C LEU A 188 -4.82 3.71 -9.76
N LEU A 189 -3.67 3.05 -9.92
CA LEU A 189 -3.59 1.72 -10.48
C LEU A 189 -3.55 0.72 -9.33
N THR A 190 -4.43 -0.29 -9.39
CA THR A 190 -4.40 -1.44 -8.49
C THR A 190 -4.19 -2.71 -9.29
N VAL A 191 -3.38 -3.63 -8.80
CA VAL A 191 -3.19 -4.96 -9.39
C VAL A 191 -3.32 -6.00 -8.29
N ASP A 192 -4.29 -6.89 -8.42
CA ASP A 192 -4.55 -7.95 -7.44
C ASP A 192 -4.10 -9.29 -8.01
N LEU A 193 -3.52 -10.14 -7.17
CA LEU A 193 -3.50 -11.58 -7.41
C LEU A 193 -4.83 -12.16 -6.98
N VAL A 194 -5.54 -12.82 -7.88
CA VAL A 194 -6.81 -13.46 -7.56
C VAL A 194 -6.82 -14.91 -8.07
N PRO A 195 -7.46 -15.84 -7.35
CA PRO A 195 -7.65 -17.20 -7.86
C PRO A 195 -8.38 -17.21 -9.22
N HIS A 196 -8.10 -18.21 -10.04
CA HIS A 196 -8.94 -18.57 -11.18
C HIS A 196 -10.29 -19.04 -10.62
N SER A 197 -11.36 -18.47 -11.17
CA SER A 197 -12.76 -18.79 -10.85
C SER A 197 -13.25 -19.89 -11.76
#